data_AF-A0A2N5PAA0-F1
#
_entry.id   AF-A0A2N5PAA0-F1
#
_cell.length_a   1.000
_cell.length_b   1.000
_cell.length_c   1.000
_cell.angle_alpha   90.00
_cell.angle_beta   90.00
_cell.angle_gamma   90.00
#
_symmetry.space_group_name_H-M   'P 1'
#
loop_
_entity.id
_entity.type
_entity.pdbx_description
1 polymer ?
#
loop_
_entity_poly.entity_id
_entity_poly.type
_entity_poly.pdbx_seq_one_letter_code
_entity_poly.pdbx_strand_id
1 'polypeptide(L)'
;MMTMNEKDKNEMLGAILAEGETYQCKLWGTIMADAKTYAAIGGISLIAGSGAAALGALSNAYCYLGMTENNINFVIVDSVNVSKIKNSISITKSSITKAEVKGGLLPGRKVVLLHFGKTKMKISLMNNAIGSDIQNQKENVEKFCQTVALI
;
A
#
# COMPACT_ATOMS: atom_id res chain seq x y z
N MET A 1 20.84 2.33 -6.79
CA MET A 1 19.55 2.32 -6.07
C MET A 1 18.50 1.91 -7.09
N MET A 2 17.81 0.80 -6.89
CA MET A 2 16.69 0.45 -7.77
C MET A 2 15.49 1.29 -7.35
N THR A 3 14.93 2.06 -8.27
CA THR A 3 13.77 2.89 -8.01
C THR A 3 12.49 2.09 -8.26
N MET A 4 11.40 2.48 -7.60
CA MET A 4 10.08 1.87 -7.82
C MET A 4 9.79 1.82 -9.33
N ASN A 5 9.25 0.71 -9.83
CA ASN A 5 9.08 0.55 -11.27
C ASN A 5 7.78 -0.14 -11.68
N GLU A 6 7.34 0.12 -12.91
CA GLU A 6 6.06 -0.32 -13.46
C GLU A 6 5.97 -1.84 -13.59
N LYS A 7 7.08 -2.50 -13.99
CA LYS A 7 7.15 -3.95 -14.16
C LYS A 7 6.91 -4.66 -12.83
N ASP A 8 7.73 -4.38 -11.82
CA ASP A 8 7.63 -4.98 -10.49
C ASP A 8 6.28 -4.68 -9.84
N LYS A 9 5.78 -3.43 -9.98
CA LYS A 9 4.43 -3.07 -9.50
C LYS A 9 3.37 -4.03 -10.06
N ASN A 10 3.39 -4.27 -11.36
CA ASN A 10 2.38 -5.06 -12.04
C ASN A 10 2.53 -6.57 -11.77
N GLU A 11 3.75 -7.10 -11.81
CA GLU A 11 4.02 -8.52 -11.53
C GLU A 11 3.71 -8.86 -10.07
N MET A 12 4.20 -8.06 -9.12
CA MET A 12 4.04 -8.36 -7.70
C MET A 12 2.59 -8.18 -7.22
N LEU A 13 1.88 -7.14 -7.69
CA LEU A 13 0.46 -7.00 -7.38
C LEU A 13 -0.35 -8.11 -8.06
N GLY A 14 -0.03 -8.47 -9.30
CA GLY A 14 -0.68 -9.57 -10.00
C GLY A 14 -0.58 -10.90 -9.25
N ALA A 15 0.56 -11.16 -8.59
CA ALA A 15 0.79 -12.38 -7.81
C ALA A 15 -0.08 -12.49 -6.54
N ILE A 16 -0.63 -11.39 -6.03
CA ILE A 16 -1.49 -11.38 -4.83
C ILE A 16 -2.94 -10.96 -5.14
N LEU A 17 -3.29 -10.87 -6.43
CA LEU A 17 -4.65 -10.58 -6.85
C LEU A 17 -5.53 -11.82 -6.61
N ALA A 18 -6.64 -11.63 -5.91
CA ALA A 18 -7.62 -12.69 -5.71
C ALA A 18 -8.28 -13.10 -7.03
N GLU A 19 -8.62 -14.38 -7.17
CA GLU A 19 -9.26 -14.91 -8.37
C GLU A 19 -10.58 -14.17 -8.66
N GLY A 20 -10.77 -13.78 -9.93
CA GLY A 20 -11.96 -13.04 -10.37
C GLY A 20 -11.95 -11.55 -10.04
N GLU A 21 -10.99 -11.03 -9.26
CA GLU A 21 -10.87 -9.59 -9.00
C GLU A 21 -10.03 -8.88 -10.07
N THR A 22 -10.27 -7.57 -10.22
CA THR A 22 -9.45 -6.70 -11.07
C THR A 22 -9.03 -5.46 -10.30
N TYR A 23 -7.82 -4.98 -10.58
CA TYR A 23 -7.34 -3.74 -10.00
C TYR A 23 -7.98 -2.52 -10.67
N GLN A 24 -8.66 -1.71 -9.86
CA GLN A 24 -9.23 -0.43 -10.26
C GLN A 24 -8.15 0.66 -10.36
N CYS A 25 -7.09 0.59 -9.55
CA CYS A 25 -5.89 1.41 -9.65
C CYS A 25 -4.68 0.69 -9.06
N LYS A 26 -3.48 1.02 -9.57
CA LYS A 26 -2.18 0.51 -9.09
C LYS A 26 -1.19 1.66 -8.97
N LEU A 27 -0.59 1.82 -7.80
CA LEU A 27 0.30 2.94 -7.47
C LEU A 27 1.43 2.51 -6.53
N TRP A 28 2.37 3.40 -6.27
CA TRP A 28 3.38 3.21 -5.22
C TRP A 28 3.20 4.21 -4.08
N GLY A 29 3.73 3.87 -2.91
CA GLY A 29 3.71 4.75 -1.75
C GLY A 29 4.57 4.22 -0.61
N THR A 30 4.41 4.86 0.54
CA THR A 30 4.98 4.35 1.81
C THR A 30 3.89 4.13 2.82
N ILE A 31 4.02 3.08 3.62
CA ILE A 31 3.06 2.75 4.67
C ILE A 31 3.71 2.82 6.05
N MET A 32 2.89 3.21 7.01
CA MET A 32 3.25 3.27 8.41
C MET A 32 2.11 2.70 9.25
N ALA A 33 2.42 1.69 10.05
CA ALA A 33 1.48 1.02 10.94
C ALA A 33 2.25 0.56 12.17
N ASP A 34 1.70 0.80 13.36
CA ASP A 34 2.27 0.21 14.57
C ASP A 34 2.03 -1.31 14.59
N ALA A 35 2.69 -2.02 15.52
CA ALA A 35 2.56 -3.46 15.64
C ALA A 35 1.11 -3.92 15.93
N LYS A 36 0.31 -3.12 16.64
CA LYS A 36 -1.08 -3.45 16.97
C LYS A 36 -1.98 -3.32 15.74
N THR A 37 -1.82 -2.26 14.96
CA THR A 37 -2.48 -2.10 13.66
C THR A 37 -2.10 -3.24 12.73
N TYR A 38 -0.81 -3.58 12.64
CA TYR A 38 -0.34 -4.66 11.76
C TYR A 38 -0.95 -6.03 12.13
N ALA A 39 -1.07 -6.31 13.43
CA ALA A 39 -1.79 -7.48 13.91
C ALA A 39 -3.30 -7.42 13.60
N ALA A 40 -3.93 -6.25 13.76
CA ALA A 40 -5.36 -6.05 13.54
C ALA A 40 -5.79 -6.19 12.07
N ILE A 41 -4.92 -5.81 11.12
CA ILE A 41 -5.18 -5.96 9.68
C ILE A 41 -4.87 -7.37 9.17
N GLY A 42 -4.60 -8.33 10.07
CA GLY A 42 -4.34 -9.71 9.70
C GLY A 42 -3.08 -9.87 8.87
N GLY A 43 -2.02 -9.12 9.18
CA GLY A 43 -0.72 -9.15 8.51
C GLY A 43 -0.02 -10.51 8.60
N ILE A 44 -0.59 -11.51 7.92
CA ILE A 44 -0.04 -12.83 7.70
C ILE A 44 1.00 -12.66 6.60
N SER A 45 2.26 -12.90 6.95
CA SER A 45 3.29 -13.08 5.93
C SER A 45 2.95 -14.31 5.10
N LEU A 46 2.61 -14.09 3.82
CA LEU A 46 2.48 -15.16 2.82
C LEU A 46 3.85 -15.58 2.26
N ILE A 47 4.94 -14.92 2.65
CA ILE A 47 6.29 -15.30 2.24
C ILE A 47 6.92 -16.09 3.38
N ALA A 48 6.99 -17.41 3.19
CA ALA A 48 7.73 -18.32 4.06
C ALA A 48 9.13 -17.75 4.35
N GLY A 49 9.35 -17.28 5.59
CA GLY A 49 10.64 -16.73 6.04
C GLY A 49 10.60 -15.32 6.64
N SER A 50 9.55 -14.51 6.42
CA SER A 50 9.38 -13.23 7.13
C SER A 50 8.46 -13.41 8.33
N GLY A 51 9.04 -13.92 9.43
CA GLY A 51 8.32 -14.07 10.69
C GLY A 51 7.69 -12.76 11.14
N ALA A 52 6.53 -12.84 11.79
CA ALA A 52 5.79 -11.70 12.37
C ALA A 52 6.65 -10.81 13.29
N ALA A 53 7.79 -11.31 13.78
CA ALA A 53 8.77 -10.60 14.59
C ALA A 53 9.67 -9.62 13.79
N ALA A 54 9.80 -9.75 12.46
CA ALA A 54 10.78 -9.01 11.65
C ALA A 54 10.28 -7.67 11.06
N LEU A 55 9.01 -7.32 11.28
CA LEU A 55 8.38 -6.10 10.73
C LEU A 55 7.91 -5.13 11.83
N GLY A 56 8.53 -5.19 13.02
CA GLY A 56 8.19 -4.31 14.15
C GLY A 56 7.92 -2.89 13.70
N ALA A 57 6.66 -2.45 13.81
CA ALA A 57 6.10 -1.24 13.22
C ALA A 57 6.56 -0.96 11.78
N LEU A 58 5.66 -1.08 10.79
CA LEU A 58 5.92 -0.53 9.46
C LEU A 58 6.24 0.96 9.65
N SER A 59 7.49 1.36 9.40
CA SER A 59 7.96 2.73 9.57
C SER A 59 8.44 3.22 8.22
N ASN A 60 7.53 3.89 7.50
CA ASN A 60 7.77 4.35 6.12
C ASN A 60 8.24 3.24 5.17
N ALA A 61 7.63 2.07 5.28
CA ALA A 61 7.95 0.94 4.40
C ALA A 61 7.49 1.24 2.97
N TYR A 62 8.37 1.01 1.99
CA TYR A 62 8.04 1.19 0.57
C TYR A 62 7.09 0.08 0.12
N CYS A 63 6.07 0.44 -0.64
CA CYS A 63 5.13 -0.53 -1.16
C CYS A 63 4.58 -0.19 -2.54
N TYR A 64 4.22 -1.24 -3.28
CA TYR A 64 3.23 -1.18 -4.34
C TYR A 64 1.84 -1.41 -3.73
N LEU A 65 0.86 -0.62 -4.17
CA LEU A 65 -0.51 -0.67 -3.71
C LEU A 65 -1.43 -0.90 -4.92
N GLY A 66 -2.32 -1.87 -4.81
CA GLY A 66 -3.39 -2.10 -5.76
C GLY A 66 -4.73 -2.14 -5.04
N MET A 67 -5.75 -1.48 -5.59
CA MET A 67 -7.11 -1.51 -5.04
C MET A 67 -8.04 -2.22 -6.01
N THR A 68 -8.75 -3.23 -5.52
CA THR A 68 -9.83 -3.92 -6.24
C THR A 68 -11.17 -3.41 -5.75
N GLU A 69 -12.27 -4.07 -6.12
CA GLU A 69 -13.59 -3.76 -5.57
C GLU A 69 -13.65 -4.04 -4.06
N ASN A 70 -13.14 -5.19 -3.61
CA ASN A 70 -13.28 -5.64 -2.21
C ASN A 70 -12.03 -5.42 -1.38
N ASN A 71 -10.83 -5.38 -1.99
CA ASN A 71 -9.56 -5.42 -1.28
C ASN A 71 -8.66 -4.22 -1.61
N ILE A 72 -7.79 -3.89 -0.66
CA ILE A 72 -6.60 -3.06 -0.87
C ILE A 72 -5.39 -3.94 -0.61
N ASN A 73 -4.65 -4.22 -1.66
CA ASN A 73 -3.49 -5.08 -1.67
C ASN A 73 -2.21 -4.25 -1.59
N PHE A 74 -1.27 -4.69 -0.76
CA PHE A 74 0.02 -4.06 -0.53
C PHE A 74 1.12 -5.10 -0.74
N VAL A 75 2.12 -4.76 -1.56
CA VAL A 75 3.38 -5.48 -1.62
C VAL A 75 4.45 -4.58 -1.03
N ILE A 76 5.00 -4.98 0.11
CA ILE A 76 6.07 -4.26 0.80
C ILE A 76 7.41 -4.74 0.26
N VAL A 77 8.23 -3.81 -0.19
CA VAL A 77 9.51 -4.09 -0.84
C VAL A 77 10.69 -3.57 -0.04
N ASP A 78 11.89 -4.08 -0.32
CA ASP A 78 13.12 -3.53 0.23
C ASP A 78 13.41 -2.12 -0.33
N SER A 79 13.89 -1.22 0.52
CA SER A 79 14.16 0.17 0.16
C SER A 79 15.42 0.37 -0.69
N VAL A 80 16.33 -0.62 -0.69
CA VAL A 80 17.56 -0.61 -1.49
C VAL A 80 17.34 -1.35 -2.81
N ASN A 81 16.63 -2.48 -2.75
CA ASN A 81 16.26 -3.30 -3.90
C ASN A 81 14.74 -3.53 -3.95
N VAL A 82 14.04 -2.68 -4.70
CA VAL A 82 12.57 -2.72 -4.81
C VAL A 82 12.03 -3.99 -5.48
N SER A 83 12.87 -4.77 -6.15
CA SER A 83 12.49 -6.07 -6.71
C SER A 83 12.45 -7.19 -5.65
N LYS A 84 12.93 -6.92 -4.42
CA LYS A 84 12.87 -7.86 -3.30
C LYS A 84 11.64 -7.58 -2.44
N ILE A 85 10.67 -8.51 -2.46
CA ILE A 85 9.50 -8.46 -1.58
C ILE A 85 9.94 -8.78 -0.15
N LYS A 86 9.57 -7.91 0.79
CA LYS A 86 9.68 -8.15 2.23
C LYS A 86 8.42 -8.81 2.78
N ASN A 87 7.26 -8.37 2.28
CA ASN A 87 5.97 -8.85 2.74
C ASN A 87 4.84 -8.49 1.75
N SER A 88 3.67 -9.10 1.92
CA SER A 88 2.45 -8.71 1.24
C SER A 88 1.25 -8.74 2.20
N ILE A 89 0.28 -7.86 2.00
CA ILE A 89 -0.90 -7.72 2.85
C ILE A 89 -2.10 -7.43 1.95
N SER A 90 -3.20 -8.13 2.18
CA SER A 90 -4.50 -7.84 1.56
C SER A 90 -5.49 -7.43 2.63
N ILE A 91 -5.97 -6.19 2.56
CA ILE A 91 -6.92 -5.63 3.51
C ILE A 91 -8.28 -5.57 2.84
N THR A 92 -9.25 -6.29 3.38
CA THR A 92 -10.64 -6.18 2.91
C THR A 92 -11.21 -4.83 3.32
N LYS A 93 -11.87 -4.12 2.40
CA LYS A 93 -12.44 -2.79 2.66
C LYS A 93 -13.47 -2.80 3.78
N SER A 94 -14.20 -3.90 3.97
CA SER A 94 -15.15 -4.07 5.09
C SER A 94 -14.49 -4.05 6.48
N SER A 95 -13.18 -4.29 6.58
CA SER A 95 -12.43 -4.17 7.83
C SER A 95 -12.06 -2.72 8.19
N ILE A 96 -12.13 -1.80 7.22
CA ILE A 96 -11.81 -0.40 7.40
C ILE A 96 -13.04 0.29 7.99
N THR A 97 -12.91 0.80 9.22
CA THR A 97 -14.02 1.45 9.92
C THR A 97 -14.18 2.93 9.55
N LYS A 98 -13.14 3.54 8.99
CA LYS A 98 -13.12 4.94 8.53
C LYS A 98 -11.87 5.17 7.67
N ALA A 99 -11.97 5.98 6.63
CA ALA A 99 -10.81 6.53 5.95
C ALA A 99 -10.74 8.07 6.05
N GLU A 100 -9.54 8.63 6.15
CA GLU A 100 -9.31 10.07 6.06
C GLU A 100 -8.27 10.38 4.99
N VAL A 101 -8.62 11.24 4.04
CA VAL A 101 -7.67 11.74 3.03
C VAL A 101 -7.26 13.16 3.40
N LYS A 102 -5.97 13.38 3.59
CA LYS A 102 -5.36 14.66 3.98
C LYS A 102 -4.38 15.12 2.91
N GLY A 103 -4.28 16.44 2.74
CA GLY A 103 -3.15 17.04 2.04
C GLY A 103 -1.85 16.80 2.82
N GLY A 104 -0.78 16.40 2.14
CA GLY A 104 0.55 16.34 2.73
C GLY A 104 1.20 17.72 2.78
N LEU A 105 2.26 17.86 3.60
CA LEU A 105 3.02 19.12 3.73
C LEU A 105 3.73 19.53 2.43
N LEU A 106 4.06 18.55 1.58
CA LEU A 106 4.71 18.79 0.29
C LEU A 106 3.65 18.90 -0.82
N PRO A 107 3.79 19.84 -1.77
CA PRO A 107 2.94 19.91 -2.95
C PRO A 107 2.89 18.55 -3.67
N GLY A 108 1.67 18.09 -4.00
CA GLY A 108 1.47 16.79 -4.66
C GLY A 108 1.60 15.57 -3.75
N ARG A 109 1.75 15.73 -2.43
CA ARG A 109 1.68 14.63 -1.47
C ARG A 109 0.26 14.46 -0.93
N LYS A 110 -0.24 13.23 -0.88
CA LYS A 110 -1.48 12.85 -0.20
C LYS A 110 -1.17 11.91 0.95
N VAL A 111 -1.89 12.06 2.05
CA VAL A 111 -1.79 11.17 3.21
C VAL A 111 -3.17 10.56 3.44
N VAL A 112 -3.24 9.24 3.40
CA VAL A 112 -4.47 8.49 3.72
C VAL A 112 -4.29 7.83 5.08
N LEU A 113 -5.28 7.96 5.95
CA LEU A 113 -5.36 7.23 7.21
C LEU A 113 -6.51 6.22 7.10
N LEU A 114 -6.18 4.93 7.18
CA LEU A 114 -7.18 3.86 7.26
C LEU A 114 -7.31 3.44 8.73
N HIS A 115 -8.53 3.51 9.26
CA HIS A 115 -8.82 3.16 10.64
C HIS A 115 -9.36 1.73 10.72
N PHE A 116 -8.92 0.99 11.73
CA PHE A 116 -9.35 -0.37 12.06
C PHE A 116 -9.75 -0.36 13.53
N GLY A 117 -10.97 0.11 13.80
CA GLY A 117 -11.46 0.38 15.15
C GLY A 117 -10.62 1.45 15.85
N LYS A 118 -9.89 1.07 16.90
CA LYS A 118 -9.04 1.99 17.69
C LYS A 118 -7.64 2.18 17.11
N THR A 119 -7.27 1.39 16.10
CA THR A 119 -5.94 1.42 15.48
C THR A 119 -6.01 2.06 14.09
N LYS A 120 -4.87 2.44 13.52
CA LYS A 120 -4.82 3.06 12.19
C LYS A 120 -3.53 2.77 11.45
N MET A 121 -3.63 2.71 10.13
CA MET A 121 -2.52 2.68 9.19
C MET A 121 -2.46 4.00 8.44
N LYS A 122 -1.26 4.57 8.29
CA LYS A 122 -0.99 5.74 7.48
C LYS A 122 -0.35 5.31 6.16
N ILE A 123 -0.89 5.81 5.06
CA ILE A 123 -0.35 5.65 3.71
C ILE A 123 0.05 7.03 3.21
N SER A 124 1.30 7.19 2.80
CA SER A 124 1.79 8.40 2.16
C SER A 124 2.00 8.14 0.67
N LEU A 125 1.33 8.95 -0.14
CA LEU A 125 1.33 8.87 -1.59
C LEU A 125 1.94 10.13 -2.18
N MET A 126 2.84 9.96 -3.14
CA MET A 126 3.36 11.04 -3.95
C MET A 126 2.68 10.99 -5.32
N ASN A 127 2.20 12.14 -5.79
CA ASN A 127 1.56 12.24 -7.10
C ASN A 127 2.59 12.22 -8.25
N ASN A 128 3.86 12.47 -7.96
CA ASN A 128 4.90 12.50 -8.97
C ASN A 128 5.62 11.13 -9.06
N ALA A 129 6.02 10.78 -10.28
CA ALA A 129 6.83 9.58 -10.56
C ALA A 129 8.32 9.93 -10.77
N ILE A 130 8.79 11.06 -10.24
CA ILE A 130 10.15 11.56 -10.51
C ILE A 130 11.18 10.52 -10.03
N GLY A 131 12.01 10.05 -10.95
CA GLY A 131 13.02 9.01 -10.70
C GLY A 131 12.51 7.57 -10.82
N SER A 132 11.26 7.36 -11.21
CA SER A 132 10.65 6.05 -11.49
C SER A 132 10.02 6.02 -12.88
N ASP A 133 9.85 4.84 -13.46
CA ASP A 133 9.07 4.63 -14.70
C ASP A 133 7.57 4.35 -14.42
N ILE A 134 7.11 4.54 -13.17
CA ILE A 134 5.73 4.29 -12.78
C ILE A 134 4.77 5.13 -13.62
N GLN A 135 3.81 4.46 -14.24
CA GLN A 135 2.83 5.08 -15.11
C GLN A 135 1.58 5.52 -14.34
N ASN A 136 1.03 6.67 -14.76
CA ASN A 136 -0.24 7.22 -14.28
C ASN A 136 -0.32 7.36 -12.74
N GLN A 137 0.80 7.63 -12.07
CA GLN A 137 0.86 7.67 -10.61
C GLN A 137 -0.13 8.70 -10.05
N LYS A 138 -0.21 9.89 -10.66
CA LYS A 138 -1.13 10.94 -10.24
C LYS A 138 -2.59 10.51 -10.37
N GLU A 139 -3.04 10.02 -11.52
CA GLU A 139 -4.43 9.59 -11.70
C GLU A 139 -4.77 8.42 -10.76
N ASN A 140 -3.85 7.47 -10.58
CA ASN A 140 -4.06 6.34 -9.68
C ASN A 140 -4.17 6.79 -8.21
N VAL A 141 -3.35 7.75 -7.77
CA VAL A 141 -3.45 8.31 -6.40
C VAL A 141 -4.76 9.06 -6.22
N GLU A 142 -5.19 9.86 -7.20
CA GLU A 142 -6.45 10.59 -7.14
C GLU A 142 -7.65 9.63 -7.08
N LYS A 143 -7.67 8.61 -7.95
CA LYS A 143 -8.70 7.57 -7.95
C LYS A 143 -8.75 6.82 -6.63
N PHE A 144 -7.60 6.38 -6.12
CA PHE A 144 -7.51 5.73 -4.81
C PHE A 144 -8.08 6.62 -3.70
N CYS A 145 -7.64 7.87 -3.62
CA CYS A 145 -8.10 8.83 -2.61
C CYS A 145 -9.61 9.08 -2.69
N GLN A 146 -10.17 9.24 -3.90
CA GLN A 146 -11.60 9.44 -4.09
C GLN A 146 -12.41 8.23 -3.61
N THR A 147 -11.98 7.01 -3.95
CA THR A 147 -12.69 5.79 -3.56
C THR A 147 -12.61 5.54 -2.06
N VAL A 148 -11.43 5.65 -1.45
CA VAL A 148 -11.31 5.39 -0.01
C VAL A 148 -12.00 6.46 0.83
N ALA A 149 -12.10 7.71 0.36
CA ALA A 149 -12.82 8.77 1.08
C ALA A 149 -14.33 8.51 1.25
N LEU A 150 -14.88 7.51 0.56
CA LEU A 150 -16.28 7.07 0.67
C LEU A 150 -16.49 5.99 1.74
N ILE A 151 -15.41 5.55 2.41
CA ILE A 151 -15.43 4.60 3.54
C ILE A 151 -15.51 5.35 4.87
#